data_AF-A0AA89AHM8-F1
#
_entry.id   AF-A0AA89AHM8-F1
#
_cell.length_a   1.000
_cell.length_b   1.000
_cell.length_c   1.000
_cell.angle_alpha   90.00
_cell.angle_beta   90.00
_cell.angle_gamma   90.00
#
_symmetry.space_group_name_H-M   'P 1'
#
loop_
_entity.id
_entity.type
_entity.pdbx_description
1 polymer ?
#
loop_
_entity_poly.entity_id
_entity_poly.type
_entity_poly.pdbx_seq_one_letter_code
_entity_poly.pdbx_strand_id
1 'polypeptide(L)'
;MAQLQNPELENMVDDYYEMANFDENPFDGDELPADIKEDSFESDLEDDFNQSKPKTDISAMDARNGKDIQGIPWERLNFTRDRYRETRLNQYRNYENLYRPRKEIEKECKQVEKGHNFYDFQFNTRLVKSTVVHFQLRNLLWATSKHDVYLMQNYSVMHWSSLLRRGKEVLNVARPIVPILKYPGSASQTLSRVQISTMSVQDNLIVAGGFHGELICKYLNQPVVAFCKKITDENSITNAVDIFYNSNGLLRVMTANNDAQVRVFDAGNFACLNHFVFPWSVNNTSVSPDGKMLAVLGDSAECLVADVQSGKVLGNLKGHLDYSFSSAWHPDGRILATGNQDTTCRLWDIRNLSKSLAVLKGRMGAIRAIRFTSDGRFMAMAEPADFVHVFDTQSDYVTGQEIDLFGEIAGISFSPDTEALFVGIADQTYGSLLEFNRRRYNGYSDSL
;
A
#
# COMPACT_ATOMS: atom_id res chain seq x y z
N MET A 1 17.87 -29.41 5.60
CA MET A 1 19.20 -28.78 5.55
C MET A 1 19.58 -28.52 4.10
N ALA A 2 19.31 -27.30 3.67
CA ALA A 2 19.96 -26.54 2.60
C ALA A 2 19.38 -25.13 2.76
N GLN A 3 20.01 -24.33 3.62
CA GLN A 3 19.70 -22.91 3.75
C GLN A 3 20.14 -22.25 2.44
N LEU A 4 19.20 -21.88 1.60
CA LEU A 4 19.43 -20.85 0.59
C LEU A 4 19.40 -19.52 1.32
N GLN A 5 20.47 -19.21 2.05
CA GLN A 5 20.81 -17.82 2.33
C GLN A 5 21.06 -17.18 0.97
N ASN A 6 20.23 -16.20 0.61
CA ASN A 6 20.38 -15.45 -0.62
C ASN A 6 21.12 -14.13 -0.29
N PRO A 7 22.46 -14.09 -0.37
CA PRO A 7 23.26 -12.90 -0.02
C PRO A 7 22.99 -11.69 -0.92
N GLU A 8 22.21 -11.84 -2.00
CA GLU A 8 21.75 -10.73 -2.83
C GLU A 8 20.71 -9.85 -2.11
N LEU A 9 19.96 -10.37 -1.13
CA LEU A 9 18.99 -9.57 -0.37
C LEU A 9 19.65 -8.64 0.66
N GLU A 10 20.77 -9.04 1.25
CA GLU A 10 21.52 -8.19 2.20
C GLU A 10 22.26 -7.06 1.46
N ASN A 11 22.85 -7.34 0.30
CA ASN A 11 23.50 -6.31 -0.53
C ASN A 11 22.50 -5.32 -1.18
N MET A 12 21.23 -5.72 -1.37
CA MET A 12 20.19 -4.84 -1.91
C MET A 12 19.71 -3.75 -0.93
N VAL A 13 19.93 -3.92 0.38
CA VAL A 13 19.58 -2.91 1.39
C VAL A 13 20.57 -1.75 1.36
N ASP A 14 21.86 -2.03 1.12
CA ASP A 14 22.91 -1.02 1.07
C ASP A 14 22.85 -0.18 -0.22
N ASP A 15 22.57 -0.79 -1.38
CA ASP A 15 22.33 -0.07 -2.65
C ASP A 15 21.05 0.80 -2.60
N TYR A 16 20.10 0.48 -1.70
CA TYR A 16 18.85 1.22 -1.53
C TYR A 16 19.06 2.59 -0.88
N TYR A 17 20.09 2.73 -0.03
CA TYR A 17 20.44 4.02 0.58
C TYR A 17 21.20 4.94 -0.38
N GLU A 18 21.86 4.42 -1.42
CA GLU A 18 22.45 5.25 -2.48
C GLU A 18 21.40 5.83 -3.44
N MET A 19 20.26 5.16 -3.66
CA MET A 19 19.18 5.71 -4.50
C MET A 19 18.41 6.86 -3.85
N ALA A 20 18.53 7.07 -2.54
CA ALA A 20 18.00 8.24 -1.85
C ALA A 20 18.85 9.51 -2.09
N ASN A 21 20.02 9.38 -2.70
CA ASN A 21 20.88 10.50 -3.11
C ASN A 21 20.77 10.75 -4.62
N PHE A 22 19.62 11.18 -5.09
CA PHE A 22 19.53 11.83 -6.41
C PHE A 22 19.68 13.34 -6.24
N ASP A 23 20.85 13.75 -5.71
CA ASP A 23 21.29 15.15 -5.62
C ASP A 23 22.78 15.26 -6.02
N GLU A 24 23.24 14.48 -7.00
CA GLU A 24 24.45 14.83 -7.74
C GLU A 24 24.06 15.53 -9.06
N ASN A 25 24.25 16.84 -9.08
CA ASN A 25 24.33 17.64 -10.30
C ASN A 25 25.31 16.96 -11.27
N PRO A 26 24.91 16.54 -12.49
CA PRO A 26 25.85 15.98 -13.46
C PRO A 26 26.71 17.05 -14.15
N PHE A 27 26.73 18.28 -13.62
CA PHE A 27 27.48 19.41 -14.14
C PHE A 27 27.96 20.26 -12.96
N ASP A 28 29.12 19.93 -12.39
CA ASP A 28 30.06 20.91 -11.84
C ASP A 28 31.41 20.20 -11.62
N GLY A 29 32.31 20.41 -12.58
CA GLY A 29 33.73 20.31 -12.32
C GLY A 29 34.23 21.72 -12.08
N ASP A 30 34.62 22.02 -10.84
CA ASP A 30 35.83 22.78 -10.49
C ASP A 30 35.94 22.90 -8.97
N GLU A 31 37.11 22.53 -8.46
CA GLU A 31 37.53 22.65 -7.06
C GLU A 31 37.58 24.13 -6.61
N LEU A 32 37.36 24.40 -5.30
CA LEU A 32 38.20 25.23 -4.40
C LEU A 32 37.50 25.48 -3.03
N PRO A 33 38.22 25.87 -1.95
CA PRO A 33 38.22 25.11 -0.69
C PRO A 33 37.66 25.83 0.55
N ALA A 34 37.76 25.10 1.67
CA ALA A 34 37.25 25.28 3.02
C ALA A 34 37.51 26.60 3.78
N ASP A 35 36.74 26.71 4.87
CA ASP A 35 36.81 27.58 6.06
C ASP A 35 36.13 28.96 5.98
N ILE A 36 35.13 29.18 6.86
CA ILE A 36 35.19 30.14 8.00
C ILE A 36 33.91 30.02 8.87
N LYS A 37 34.15 29.58 10.10
CA LYS A 37 33.59 29.86 11.43
C LYS A 37 32.16 30.39 11.64
N GLU A 38 31.54 29.73 12.63
CA GLU A 38 30.49 30.18 13.55
C GLU A 38 30.63 31.65 13.98
N ASP A 39 29.52 32.39 13.97
CA ASP A 39 29.26 33.40 14.98
C ASP A 39 27.76 33.49 15.28
N SER A 40 27.47 33.31 16.57
CA SER A 40 26.19 33.45 17.24
C SER A 40 25.80 34.91 17.40
N PHE A 41 24.59 35.29 16.98
CA PHE A 41 23.93 36.50 17.46
C PHE A 41 22.43 36.24 17.65
N GLU A 42 22.03 36.08 18.92
CA GLU A 42 20.67 36.34 19.38
C GLU A 42 20.56 37.83 19.74
N SER A 43 19.54 38.53 19.21
CA SER A 43 18.46 39.14 20.01
C SER A 43 17.63 40.14 19.18
N ASP A 44 16.32 39.93 19.29
CA ASP A 44 15.25 40.92 19.42
C ASP A 44 14.94 41.88 18.27
N LEU A 45 14.04 41.44 17.39
CA LEU A 45 12.95 42.28 16.88
C LEU A 45 11.64 41.46 16.88
N GLU A 46 10.82 41.70 17.90
CA GLU A 46 9.39 41.41 17.88
C GLU A 46 8.71 42.35 16.86
N ASP A 47 8.10 41.78 15.82
CA ASP A 47 6.86 42.25 15.15
C ASP A 47 6.71 41.59 13.76
N ASP A 48 6.02 40.44 13.70
CA ASP A 48 4.97 40.10 12.70
C ASP A 48 4.56 38.61 12.83
N PHE A 49 3.88 38.26 13.93
CA PHE A 49 3.27 36.93 14.11
C PHE A 49 1.98 36.80 13.28
N ASN A 50 2.10 36.77 11.96
CA ASN A 50 1.08 36.14 11.08
C ASN A 50 1.57 35.86 9.65
N GLN A 51 2.84 35.46 9.46
CA GLN A 51 3.23 34.82 8.21
C GLN A 51 2.75 33.36 8.24
N SER A 52 1.56 33.14 7.67
CA SER A 52 1.02 31.81 7.40
C SER A 52 2.09 30.96 6.71
N LYS A 53 2.42 29.81 7.28
CA LYS A 53 3.18 28.77 6.55
C LYS A 53 2.58 28.64 5.14
N PRO A 54 3.40 28.54 4.08
CA PRO A 54 2.91 28.43 2.72
C PRO A 54 1.89 27.29 2.66
N LYS A 55 0.73 27.57 2.05
CA LYS A 55 -0.36 26.60 1.91
C LYS A 55 0.13 25.47 0.99
N THR A 56 0.64 24.39 1.58
CA THR A 56 1.17 23.24 0.83
C THR A 56 0.08 22.34 0.27
N ASP A 57 -1.14 22.50 0.77
CA ASP A 57 -2.30 21.72 0.36
C ASP A 57 -2.88 22.25 -0.95
N ILE A 58 -3.34 21.34 -1.81
CA ILE A 58 -3.93 21.65 -3.11
C ILE A 58 -5.39 21.24 -3.10
N SER A 59 -6.28 22.18 -3.43
CA SER A 59 -7.71 21.90 -3.57
C SER A 59 -8.09 21.52 -5.01
N ALA A 60 -9.27 20.93 -5.20
CA ALA A 60 -9.83 20.71 -6.54
C ALA A 60 -10.01 22.00 -7.35
N MET A 61 -10.16 23.15 -6.69
CA MET A 61 -10.25 24.45 -7.38
C MET A 61 -8.88 24.88 -7.89
N ASP A 62 -7.85 24.73 -7.07
CA ASP A 62 -6.46 25.00 -7.46
C ASP A 62 -6.04 24.15 -8.66
N ALA A 63 -6.36 22.85 -8.63
CA ALA A 63 -6.07 21.93 -9.72
C ALA A 63 -6.81 22.30 -11.02
N ARG A 64 -8.10 22.69 -10.91
CA ARG A 64 -8.88 23.19 -12.05
C ARG A 64 -8.33 24.50 -12.63
N ASN A 65 -7.65 25.29 -11.81
CA ASN A 65 -6.94 26.50 -12.23
C ASN A 65 -5.54 26.22 -12.79
N GLY A 66 -5.18 24.95 -13.03
CA GLY A 66 -3.94 24.55 -13.69
C GLY A 66 -2.77 24.26 -12.74
N LYS A 67 -2.96 24.28 -11.41
CA LYS A 67 -1.92 23.80 -10.50
C LYS A 67 -1.81 22.28 -10.56
N ASP A 68 -0.60 21.76 -10.42
CA ASP A 68 -0.37 20.33 -10.26
C ASP A 68 -1.07 19.79 -8.99
N ILE A 69 -1.69 18.61 -9.07
CA ILE A 69 -2.48 18.02 -7.97
C ILE A 69 -1.63 17.69 -6.74
N GLN A 70 -0.32 17.46 -6.91
CA GLN A 70 0.63 17.29 -5.82
C GLN A 70 1.28 18.62 -5.38
N GLY A 71 0.98 19.71 -6.10
CA GLY A 71 1.55 21.03 -5.87
C GLY A 71 3.03 21.09 -6.23
N ILE A 72 3.46 20.30 -7.21
CA ILE A 72 4.82 20.37 -7.74
C ILE A 72 4.90 21.63 -8.63
N PRO A 73 5.78 22.60 -8.33
CA PRO A 73 5.90 23.84 -9.08
C PRO A 73 6.77 23.62 -10.32
N TRP A 74 6.25 22.90 -11.31
CA TRP A 74 6.98 22.55 -12.55
C TRP A 74 7.55 23.78 -13.26
N GLU A 75 6.89 24.93 -13.14
CA GLU A 75 7.34 26.22 -13.69
C GLU A 75 8.63 26.76 -13.05
N ARG A 76 9.01 26.25 -11.89
CA ARG A 76 10.25 26.61 -11.16
C ARG A 76 11.36 25.58 -11.35
N LEU A 77 11.09 24.46 -12.04
CA LEU A 77 12.04 23.39 -12.27
C LEU A 77 12.65 23.49 -13.67
N ASN A 78 13.85 22.93 -13.84
CA ASN A 78 14.58 22.94 -15.13
C ASN A 78 14.00 21.97 -16.18
N PHE A 79 12.89 21.30 -15.87
CA PHE A 79 12.24 20.32 -16.73
C PHE A 79 10.72 20.41 -16.59
N THR A 80 10.02 20.10 -17.68
CA THR A 80 8.56 19.99 -17.68
C THR A 80 8.13 18.68 -17.04
N ARG A 81 6.86 18.62 -16.60
CA ARG A 81 6.21 17.40 -16.10
C ARG A 81 6.37 16.22 -17.06
N ASP A 82 6.16 16.46 -18.36
CA ASP A 82 6.25 15.41 -19.38
C ASP A 82 7.68 14.90 -19.59
N ARG A 83 8.67 15.81 -19.64
CA ARG A 83 10.08 15.43 -19.76
C ARG A 83 10.55 14.63 -18.55
N TYR A 84 10.12 15.02 -17.35
CA TYR A 84 10.42 14.27 -16.14
C TYR A 84 9.76 12.88 -16.17
N ARG A 85 8.50 12.77 -16.62
CA ARG A 85 7.79 11.51 -16.80
C ARG A 85 8.49 10.58 -17.80
N GLU A 86 8.94 11.08 -18.94
CA GLU A 86 9.72 10.30 -19.92
C GLU A 86 11.02 9.77 -19.32
N THR A 87 11.74 10.64 -18.59
CA THR A 87 13.00 10.27 -17.92
C THR A 87 12.74 9.19 -16.87
N ARG A 88 11.68 9.36 -16.08
CA ARG A 88 11.23 8.43 -15.05
C ARG A 88 10.92 7.05 -15.64
N LEU A 89 10.18 6.97 -16.74
CA LEU A 89 9.87 5.69 -17.41
C LEU A 89 11.11 5.00 -18.00
N ASN A 90 12.08 5.77 -18.51
CA ASN A 90 13.30 5.21 -19.11
C ASN A 90 14.30 4.72 -18.07
N GLN A 91 14.35 5.35 -16.90
CA GLN A 91 15.34 5.08 -15.85
C GLN A 91 14.82 4.17 -14.73
N TYR A 92 13.50 3.94 -14.66
CA TYR A 92 12.93 3.10 -13.60
C TYR A 92 13.45 1.66 -13.70
N ARG A 93 14.12 1.20 -12.64
CA ARG A 93 14.67 -0.16 -12.57
C ARG A 93 13.61 -1.12 -12.03
N ASN A 94 13.27 -2.12 -12.84
CA ASN A 94 12.47 -3.26 -12.41
C ASN A 94 13.38 -4.42 -12.03
N TYR A 95 13.09 -5.06 -10.91
CA TYR A 95 13.79 -6.25 -10.42
C TYR A 95 13.01 -7.51 -10.82
N GLU A 96 12.73 -7.68 -12.12
CA GLU A 96 11.91 -8.78 -12.63
C GLU A 96 12.77 -9.96 -13.09
N ASN A 97 12.37 -11.18 -12.73
CA ASN A 97 13.01 -12.42 -13.13
C ASN A 97 12.13 -13.20 -14.12
N LEU A 98 12.03 -12.67 -15.35
CA LEU A 98 11.16 -13.22 -16.38
C LEU A 98 11.88 -14.31 -17.18
N TYR A 99 11.30 -15.49 -17.27
CA TYR A 99 11.77 -16.55 -18.17
C TYR A 99 11.29 -16.39 -19.63
N ARG A 100 10.45 -15.39 -19.92
CA ARG A 100 9.99 -15.02 -21.27
C ARG A 100 10.09 -13.50 -21.50
N PRO A 101 10.29 -13.04 -22.75
CA PRO A 101 10.35 -11.61 -23.05
C PRO A 101 9.04 -10.87 -22.74
N ARG A 102 9.15 -9.63 -22.25
CA ARG A 102 7.99 -8.77 -21.92
C ARG A 102 7.01 -8.57 -23.08
N LYS A 103 7.51 -8.51 -24.32
CA LYS A 103 6.69 -8.42 -25.55
C LYS A 103 5.72 -9.60 -25.73
N GLU A 104 6.00 -10.76 -25.14
CA GLU A 104 5.09 -11.91 -25.19
C GLU A 104 3.96 -11.77 -24.17
N ILE A 105 4.29 -11.32 -22.95
CA ILE A 105 3.31 -11.03 -21.89
C ILE A 105 2.33 -9.95 -22.37
N GLU A 106 2.84 -8.91 -23.03
CA GLU A 106 2.02 -7.82 -23.57
C GLU A 106 0.97 -8.29 -24.59
N LYS A 107 1.19 -9.43 -25.26
CA LYS A 107 0.20 -10.02 -26.18
C LYS A 107 -0.94 -10.72 -25.44
N GLU A 108 -0.70 -11.17 -24.21
CA GLU A 108 -1.74 -11.73 -23.33
C GLU A 108 -2.58 -10.62 -22.67
N CYS A 109 -2.01 -9.41 -22.56
CA CYS A 109 -2.65 -8.29 -21.91
C CYS A 109 -3.88 -7.80 -22.68
N LYS A 110 -4.96 -7.59 -21.94
CA LYS A 110 -6.18 -6.99 -22.43
C LYS A 110 -5.92 -5.55 -22.86
N GLN A 111 -6.48 -5.16 -24.01
CA GLN A 111 -6.46 -3.77 -24.44
C GLN A 111 -7.45 -2.98 -23.58
N VAL A 112 -6.95 -1.92 -22.95
CA VAL A 112 -7.74 -1.06 -22.06
C VAL A 112 -7.83 0.33 -22.68
N GLU A 113 -9.05 0.80 -22.89
CA GLU A 113 -9.37 2.17 -23.28
C GLU A 113 -9.06 3.10 -22.11
N LYS A 114 -8.02 3.90 -22.27
CA LYS A 114 -7.59 4.90 -21.29
C LYS A 114 -8.36 6.22 -21.48
N GLY A 115 -8.45 7.01 -20.42
CA GLY A 115 -8.99 8.37 -20.44
C GLY A 115 -10.41 8.50 -19.89
N HIS A 116 -10.98 7.41 -19.36
CA HIS A 116 -12.16 7.50 -18.53
C HIS A 116 -11.80 8.07 -17.15
N ASN A 117 -12.71 8.85 -16.56
CA ASN A 117 -12.55 9.41 -15.22
C ASN A 117 -13.64 8.86 -14.32
N PHE A 118 -13.28 7.91 -13.45
CA PHE A 118 -14.18 7.29 -12.47
C PHE A 118 -14.09 8.00 -11.11
N TYR A 119 -12.93 8.55 -10.78
CA TYR A 119 -12.67 9.28 -9.54
C TYR A 119 -11.98 10.62 -9.86
N ASP A 120 -12.61 11.72 -9.45
CA ASP A 120 -12.10 13.07 -9.69
C ASP A 120 -11.29 13.56 -8.48
N PHE A 121 -10.14 14.17 -8.73
CA PHE A 121 -9.29 14.77 -7.68
C PHE A 121 -10.07 15.78 -6.84
N GLN A 122 -9.91 15.71 -5.52
CA GLN A 122 -10.59 16.59 -4.57
C GLN A 122 -9.63 17.43 -3.75
N PHE A 123 -8.60 16.78 -3.21
CA PHE A 123 -7.74 17.41 -2.25
C PHE A 123 -6.41 16.66 -2.14
N ASN A 124 -5.35 17.40 -1.89
CA ASN A 124 -4.05 16.87 -1.50
C ASN A 124 -3.56 17.61 -0.25
N THR A 125 -3.00 16.87 0.71
CA THR A 125 -2.35 17.47 1.88
C THR A 125 -0.98 16.90 2.15
N ARG A 126 -0.07 17.78 2.61
CA ARG A 126 1.27 17.41 3.09
C ARG A 126 1.35 17.34 4.62
N LEU A 127 0.24 17.62 5.33
CA LEU A 127 0.19 17.57 6.80
C LEU A 127 0.33 16.15 7.34
N VAL A 128 -0.12 15.17 6.55
CA VAL A 128 0.11 13.75 6.77
C VAL A 128 0.78 13.20 5.53
N LYS A 129 1.83 12.39 5.71
CA LYS A 129 2.56 11.78 4.61
C LYS A 129 3.03 10.39 4.98
N SER A 130 3.00 9.49 4.01
CA SER A 130 3.34 8.10 4.28
C SER A 130 4.85 7.89 4.37
N THR A 131 5.25 6.93 5.20
CA THR A 131 6.63 6.42 5.24
C THR A 131 6.61 4.95 4.86
N VAL A 132 7.40 4.59 3.85
CA VAL A 132 7.61 3.21 3.43
C VAL A 132 8.92 2.73 4.05
N VAL A 133 8.89 1.58 4.72
CA VAL A 133 10.09 0.98 5.35
C VAL A 133 10.63 -0.21 4.56
N HIS A 134 9.87 -0.72 3.58
CA HIS A 134 10.25 -1.86 2.77
C HIS A 134 9.85 -1.62 1.32
N PHE A 135 10.76 -1.87 0.38
CA PHE A 135 10.55 -1.57 -1.04
C PHE A 135 9.46 -2.40 -1.75
N GLN A 136 8.95 -3.47 -1.13
CA GLN A 136 7.88 -4.30 -1.71
C GLN A 136 6.51 -4.12 -1.04
N LEU A 137 6.45 -3.79 0.25
CA LEU A 137 5.20 -3.84 1.04
C LEU A 137 4.49 -2.49 0.98
N ARG A 138 3.22 -2.47 0.55
CA ARG A 138 2.43 -1.23 0.29
C ARG A 138 1.04 -1.22 0.94
N ASN A 139 0.85 -1.97 2.02
CA ASN A 139 -0.41 -1.96 2.76
C ASN A 139 -0.34 -1.02 3.99
N LEU A 140 -0.15 0.28 3.74
CA LEU A 140 0.13 1.30 4.76
C LEU A 140 -0.90 2.44 4.82
N LEU A 141 -2.04 2.27 4.15
CA LEU A 141 -3.11 3.26 4.06
C LEU A 141 -4.46 2.56 4.08
N TRP A 142 -5.37 2.95 4.96
CA TRP A 142 -6.75 2.44 5.01
C TRP A 142 -7.78 3.50 5.35
N ALA A 143 -8.87 3.52 4.59
CA ALA A 143 -10.04 4.35 4.84
C ALA A 143 -11.13 3.54 5.56
N THR A 144 -11.70 4.11 6.62
CA THR A 144 -12.84 3.53 7.35
C THR A 144 -14.16 4.26 7.05
N SER A 145 -14.06 5.45 6.45
CA SER A 145 -15.18 6.22 5.92
C SER A 145 -14.67 7.10 4.77
N LYS A 146 -15.56 7.82 4.08
CA LYS A 146 -15.18 8.88 3.15
C LYS A 146 -14.35 10.00 3.83
N HIS A 147 -14.39 10.09 5.15
CA HIS A 147 -13.78 11.19 5.89
C HIS A 147 -12.63 10.76 6.80
N ASP A 148 -12.46 9.47 7.06
CA ASP A 148 -11.53 8.96 8.06
C ASP A 148 -10.57 7.95 7.44
N VAL A 149 -9.30 8.35 7.41
CA VAL A 149 -8.21 7.60 6.79
C VAL A 149 -7.08 7.42 7.79
N TYR A 150 -6.45 6.26 7.77
CA TYR A 150 -5.33 5.91 8.61
C TYR A 150 -4.13 5.60 7.73
N LEU A 151 -2.98 6.16 8.07
CA LEU A 151 -1.75 5.97 7.31
C LEU A 151 -0.54 5.86 8.23
N MET A 152 0.46 5.12 7.77
CA MET A 152 1.75 5.02 8.46
C MET A 152 2.64 6.22 8.16
N GLN A 153 3.10 6.91 9.20
CA GLN A 153 4.04 8.03 9.12
C GLN A 153 5.15 7.85 10.18
N ASN A 154 6.39 7.67 9.72
CA ASN A 154 7.58 7.42 10.54
C ASN A 154 7.43 6.22 11.49
N TYR A 155 7.08 6.47 12.76
CA TYR A 155 6.86 5.46 13.80
C TYR A 155 5.42 5.50 14.34
N SER A 156 4.52 6.16 13.61
CA SER A 156 3.18 6.45 14.07
C SER A 156 2.13 6.10 13.03
N VAL A 157 1.03 5.51 13.48
CA VAL A 157 -0.20 5.47 12.67
C VAL A 157 -0.94 6.78 12.93
N MET A 158 -1.12 7.54 11.86
CA MET A 158 -1.85 8.80 11.85
C MET A 158 -3.26 8.55 11.37
N HIS A 159 -4.25 9.10 12.07
CA HIS A 159 -5.61 9.32 11.56
C HIS A 159 -5.66 10.69 10.90
N TRP A 160 -6.24 10.76 9.72
CA TRP A 160 -6.57 11.98 9.01
C TRP A 160 -8.08 12.08 8.83
N SER A 161 -8.65 13.19 9.30
CA SER A 161 -10.03 13.55 9.03
C SER A 161 -10.07 14.49 7.81
N SER A 162 -10.56 14.00 6.66
CA SER A 162 -10.81 14.84 5.48
C SER A 162 -11.87 15.90 5.77
N LEU A 163 -12.89 15.58 6.57
CA LEU A 163 -13.94 16.52 6.94
C LEU A 163 -13.41 17.70 7.78
N LEU A 164 -12.60 17.40 8.81
CA LEU A 164 -12.07 18.41 9.73
C LEU A 164 -10.71 18.99 9.29
N ARG A 165 -10.11 18.43 8.22
CA ARG A 165 -8.77 18.75 7.73
C ARG A 165 -7.72 18.72 8.84
N ARG A 166 -7.76 17.67 9.67
CA ARG A 166 -6.90 17.51 10.85
C ARG A 166 -6.36 16.10 10.97
N GLY A 167 -5.07 16.01 11.30
CA GLY A 167 -4.40 14.77 11.69
C GLY A 167 -4.40 14.54 13.21
N LYS A 168 -4.46 13.29 13.62
CA LYS A 168 -4.28 12.84 15.01
C LYS A 168 -3.47 11.55 15.05
N GLU A 169 -2.46 11.47 15.91
CA GLU A 169 -1.75 10.22 16.16
C GLU A 169 -2.65 9.23 16.93
N VAL A 170 -2.74 7.99 16.45
CA VAL A 170 -3.59 6.94 17.08
C VAL A 170 -2.81 5.74 17.60
N LEU A 171 -1.59 5.52 17.11
CA LEU A 171 -0.64 4.53 17.60
C LEU A 171 0.77 5.09 17.39
N ASN A 172 1.63 5.03 18.41
CA ASN A 172 3.03 5.40 18.32
C ASN A 172 3.88 4.22 18.79
N VAL A 173 4.80 3.77 17.94
CA VAL A 173 5.65 2.61 18.18
C VAL A 173 7.13 2.99 18.37
N ALA A 174 7.45 4.28 18.45
CA ALA A 174 8.82 4.77 18.69
C ALA A 174 9.30 4.43 20.10
N ARG A 175 8.38 4.38 21.06
CA ARG A 175 8.65 3.99 22.46
C ARG A 175 8.24 2.54 22.70
N PRO A 176 8.81 1.86 23.72
CA PRO A 176 8.38 0.53 24.08
C PRO A 176 6.87 0.46 24.34
N ILE A 177 6.20 -0.49 23.69
CA ILE A 177 4.78 -0.77 23.86
C ILE A 177 4.64 -1.81 24.95
N VAL A 178 4.02 -1.43 26.07
CA VAL A 178 3.72 -2.33 27.18
C VAL A 178 2.22 -2.64 27.14
N PRO A 179 1.81 -3.88 26.84
CA PRO A 179 0.40 -4.26 26.83
C PRO A 179 -0.10 -4.33 28.28
N ILE A 180 -1.12 -3.52 28.61
CA ILE A 180 -1.68 -3.44 29.97
C ILE A 180 -2.84 -4.43 30.13
N LEU A 181 -3.56 -4.70 29.05
CA LEU A 181 -4.70 -5.62 29.04
C LEU A 181 -4.21 -7.07 28.99
N LYS A 182 -4.85 -7.93 29.77
CA LYS A 182 -4.60 -9.38 29.77
C LYS A 182 -5.82 -10.09 29.22
N TYR A 183 -5.65 -10.84 28.14
CA TYR A 183 -6.70 -11.68 27.57
C TYR A 183 -6.38 -13.16 27.83
N PRO A 184 -7.33 -13.97 28.32
CA PRO A 184 -7.13 -15.41 28.51
C PRO A 184 -6.70 -16.09 27.22
N GLY A 185 -5.62 -16.90 27.27
CA GLY A 185 -5.08 -17.59 26.10
C GLY A 185 -4.18 -16.74 25.19
N SER A 186 -4.04 -15.43 25.46
CA SER A 186 -3.07 -14.57 24.80
C SER A 186 -1.83 -14.40 25.68
N ALA A 187 -0.65 -14.48 25.06
CA ALA A 187 0.63 -14.17 25.71
C ALA A 187 1.19 -12.89 25.09
N SER A 188 0.79 -11.73 25.64
CA SER A 188 1.33 -10.45 25.20
C SER A 188 2.75 -10.23 25.72
N GLN A 189 3.55 -9.52 24.94
CA GLN A 189 4.95 -9.22 25.24
C GLN A 189 5.21 -7.74 24.98
N THR A 190 6.06 -7.12 25.80
CA THR A 190 6.56 -5.77 25.52
C THR A 190 7.35 -5.77 24.21
N LEU A 191 7.03 -4.83 23.33
CA LEU A 191 7.75 -4.61 22.08
C LEU A 191 8.53 -3.30 22.14
N SER A 192 9.64 -3.21 21.43
CA SER A 192 10.47 -2.00 21.34
C SER A 192 11.10 -1.91 19.97
N ARG A 193 11.33 -0.68 19.48
CA ARG A 193 11.96 -0.41 18.18
C ARG A 193 11.21 -1.04 16.99
N VAL A 194 9.88 -1.03 17.05
CA VAL A 194 9.05 -1.61 15.98
C VAL A 194 9.07 -0.68 14.77
N GLN A 195 9.29 -1.26 13.59
CA GLN A 195 9.07 -0.60 12.31
C GLN A 195 7.87 -1.27 11.65
N ILE A 196 6.78 -0.52 11.44
CA ILE A 196 5.55 -1.07 10.88
C ILE A 196 5.75 -1.32 9.39
N SER A 197 5.57 -2.59 8.97
CA SER A 197 5.67 -3.04 7.58
C SER A 197 4.32 -3.11 6.88
N THR A 198 3.23 -3.24 7.63
CA THR A 198 1.88 -3.45 7.10
C THR A 198 0.83 -3.10 8.16
N MET A 199 -0.37 -2.68 7.75
CA MET A 199 -1.46 -2.39 8.67
C MET A 199 -2.84 -2.66 8.10
N SER A 200 -3.78 -2.88 9.00
CA SER A 200 -5.20 -2.89 8.76
C SER A 200 -5.98 -2.25 9.94
N VAL A 201 -7.18 -1.79 9.67
CA VAL A 201 -8.14 -1.00 10.44
C VAL A 201 -9.57 -1.39 10.03
N GLN A 202 -10.23 -2.23 10.82
CA GLN A 202 -11.62 -2.62 10.56
C GLN A 202 -12.38 -2.69 11.88
N ASP A 203 -13.64 -2.27 11.89
CA ASP A 203 -14.54 -2.40 13.04
C ASP A 203 -13.91 -1.93 14.37
N ASN A 204 -13.34 -0.70 14.34
CA ASN A 204 -12.67 -0.07 15.46
C ASN A 204 -11.35 -0.75 15.91
N LEU A 205 -10.87 -1.79 15.23
CA LEU A 205 -9.60 -2.45 15.51
C LEU A 205 -8.53 -2.05 14.50
N ILE A 206 -7.41 -1.47 14.97
CA ILE A 206 -6.16 -1.38 14.22
C ILE A 206 -5.32 -2.60 14.51
N VAL A 207 -4.81 -3.22 13.45
CA VAL A 207 -3.75 -4.25 13.46
C VAL A 207 -2.55 -3.72 12.68
N ALA A 208 -1.36 -3.83 13.25
CA ALA A 208 -0.11 -3.50 12.58
C ALA A 208 0.88 -4.67 12.69
N GLY A 209 1.52 -4.98 11.57
CA GLY A 209 2.64 -5.93 11.48
C GLY A 209 3.97 -5.19 11.47
N GLY A 210 4.98 -5.77 12.09
CA GLY A 210 6.33 -5.20 12.16
C GLY A 210 7.38 -5.95 11.33
N PHE A 211 8.48 -5.25 11.08
CA PHE A 211 9.62 -5.72 10.29
C PHE A 211 10.36 -6.91 10.94
N HIS A 212 10.25 -7.11 12.24
CA HIS A 212 10.88 -8.23 12.96
C HIS A 212 9.83 -9.22 13.48
N GLY A 213 8.68 -9.30 12.80
CA GLY A 213 7.65 -10.30 13.06
C GLY A 213 6.74 -9.93 14.21
N GLU A 214 6.64 -8.64 14.49
CA GLU A 214 5.72 -8.12 15.48
C GLU A 214 4.28 -8.11 14.96
N LEU A 215 3.35 -8.28 15.90
CA LEU A 215 1.92 -8.05 15.72
C LEU A 215 1.45 -7.12 16.84
N ILE A 216 0.76 -6.03 16.48
CA ILE A 216 0.20 -5.05 17.40
C ILE A 216 -1.28 -4.88 17.08
N CYS A 217 -2.14 -4.98 18.08
CA CYS A 217 -3.57 -4.78 17.97
C CYS A 217 -4.02 -3.69 18.95
N LYS A 218 -4.74 -2.70 18.46
CA LYS A 218 -5.23 -1.57 19.26
C LYS A 218 -6.66 -1.20 18.84
N TYR A 219 -7.55 -1.07 19.81
CA TYR A 219 -8.87 -0.51 19.57
C TYR A 219 -8.79 1.03 19.44
N LEU A 220 -9.46 1.60 18.45
CA LEU A 220 -9.47 3.05 18.17
C LEU A 220 -10.13 3.86 19.29
N ASN A 221 -11.18 3.31 19.90
CA ASN A 221 -11.87 3.88 21.05
C ASN A 221 -11.11 3.74 22.38
N GLN A 222 -9.96 3.06 22.41
CA GLN A 222 -9.13 2.91 23.60
C GLN A 222 -7.78 3.62 23.42
N PRO A 223 -7.23 4.24 24.48
CA PRO A 223 -5.92 4.89 24.38
C PRO A 223 -4.76 3.89 24.37
N VAL A 224 -4.94 2.72 25.00
CA VAL A 224 -3.90 1.71 25.20
C VAL A 224 -3.87 0.68 24.08
N VAL A 225 -2.69 0.09 23.83
CA VAL A 225 -2.56 -1.08 22.97
C VAL A 225 -3.21 -2.28 23.66
N ALA A 226 -4.08 -2.98 22.93
CA ALA A 226 -4.84 -4.10 23.46
C ALA A 226 -3.99 -5.37 23.53
N PHE A 227 -3.20 -5.62 22.49
CA PHE A 227 -2.32 -6.77 22.40
C PHE A 227 -1.09 -6.43 21.58
N CYS A 228 0.07 -6.95 21.99
CA CYS A 228 1.23 -6.96 21.14
C CYS A 228 2.13 -8.17 21.45
N LYS A 229 2.77 -8.74 20.43
CA LYS A 229 3.64 -9.90 20.55
C LYS A 229 4.59 -10.01 19.35
N LYS A 230 5.79 -10.55 19.55
CA LYS A 230 6.59 -11.09 18.44
C LYS A 230 6.08 -12.50 18.12
N ILE A 231 5.55 -12.68 16.91
CA ILE A 231 4.84 -13.91 16.51
C ILE A 231 5.72 -14.90 15.72
N THR A 232 6.94 -14.49 15.36
CA THR A 232 7.94 -15.29 14.62
C THR A 232 9.19 -15.50 15.46
N ASP A 233 9.87 -16.64 15.28
CA ASP A 233 11.05 -17.00 16.08
C ASP A 233 12.37 -16.34 15.60
N GLU A 234 12.53 -16.13 14.29
CA GLU A 234 13.76 -15.60 13.67
C GLU A 234 13.45 -14.42 12.75
N ASN A 235 13.80 -13.18 13.13
CA ASN A 235 13.79 -11.90 12.36
C ASN A 235 12.94 -11.81 11.07
N SER A 236 11.76 -12.40 11.07
CA SER A 236 10.94 -12.58 9.87
C SER A 236 9.94 -11.46 9.81
N ILE A 237 9.82 -10.81 8.67
CA ILE A 237 8.89 -9.69 8.50
C ILE A 237 7.45 -10.22 8.58
N THR A 238 6.58 -9.46 9.25
CA THR A 238 5.13 -9.58 9.03
C THR A 238 4.81 -8.84 7.73
N ASN A 239 4.70 -9.57 6.63
CA ASN A 239 4.56 -9.02 5.29
C ASN A 239 3.17 -8.42 5.05
N ALA A 240 2.12 -9.12 5.51
CA ALA A 240 0.75 -8.64 5.42
C ALA A 240 -0.05 -8.95 6.69
N VAL A 241 -0.95 -8.04 7.05
CA VAL A 241 -1.97 -8.27 8.08
C VAL A 241 -3.35 -7.96 7.51
N ASP A 242 -4.32 -8.83 7.79
CA ASP A 242 -5.68 -8.65 7.29
C ASP A 242 -6.76 -8.82 8.38
N ILE A 243 -7.76 -7.96 8.20
CA ILE A 243 -9.09 -7.84 8.79
C ILE A 243 -10.14 -8.77 8.20
N PHE A 244 -10.61 -9.86 8.84
CA PHE A 244 -11.71 -10.60 8.19
C PHE A 244 -12.73 -11.22 9.13
N TYR A 245 -13.94 -11.41 8.61
CA TYR A 245 -14.98 -12.19 9.25
C TYR A 245 -14.92 -13.64 8.76
N ASN A 246 -14.90 -14.60 9.69
CA ASN A 246 -15.06 -15.99 9.31
C ASN A 246 -16.51 -16.29 8.87
N SER A 247 -16.74 -17.50 8.38
CA SER A 247 -18.08 -17.98 7.98
C SER A 247 -19.15 -17.92 9.08
N ASN A 248 -18.75 -17.79 10.35
CA ASN A 248 -19.64 -17.67 11.50
C ASN A 248 -19.85 -16.21 11.95
N GLY A 249 -19.32 -15.21 11.23
CA GLY A 249 -19.44 -13.79 11.57
C GLY A 249 -18.53 -13.33 12.71
N LEU A 250 -17.54 -14.12 13.10
CA LEU A 250 -16.55 -13.74 14.11
C LEU A 250 -15.33 -13.09 13.45
N LEU A 251 -14.89 -11.97 14.03
CA LEU A 251 -13.74 -11.22 13.55
C LEU A 251 -12.43 -11.95 13.84
N ARG A 252 -11.54 -11.99 12.85
CA ARG A 252 -10.26 -12.70 12.86
C ARG A 252 -9.17 -11.78 12.33
N VAL A 253 -7.97 -11.96 12.86
CA VAL A 253 -6.77 -11.29 12.36
C VAL A 253 -5.90 -12.35 11.69
N MET A 254 -5.54 -12.11 10.43
CA MET A 254 -4.60 -12.97 9.69
C MET A 254 -3.26 -12.27 9.54
N THR A 255 -2.17 -13.01 9.69
CA THR A 255 -0.83 -12.53 9.37
C THR A 255 -0.17 -13.43 8.34
N ALA A 256 0.48 -12.83 7.36
CA ALA A 256 1.37 -13.48 6.42
C ALA A 256 2.80 -13.07 6.75
N ASN A 257 3.69 -14.05 6.90
CA ASN A 257 5.03 -13.83 7.39
C ASN A 257 6.09 -14.43 6.45
N ASN A 258 7.28 -13.84 6.51
CA ASN A 258 8.42 -14.28 5.70
C ASN A 258 8.96 -15.67 6.12
N ASP A 259 8.57 -16.19 7.29
CA ASP A 259 8.92 -17.53 7.78
C ASP A 259 8.08 -18.65 7.15
N ALA A 260 7.48 -18.38 5.99
CA ALA A 260 6.59 -19.27 5.26
C ALA A 260 5.29 -19.65 6.01
N GLN A 261 4.92 -18.90 7.06
CA GLN A 261 3.72 -19.19 7.84
C GLN A 261 2.63 -18.13 7.68
N VAL A 262 1.38 -18.61 7.73
CA VAL A 262 0.19 -17.79 7.92
C VAL A 262 -0.38 -18.11 9.29
N ARG A 263 -0.68 -17.09 10.10
CA ARG A 263 -1.26 -17.26 11.44
C ARG A 263 -2.62 -16.58 11.52
N VAL A 264 -3.54 -17.21 12.23
CA VAL A 264 -4.91 -16.70 12.42
C VAL A 264 -5.18 -16.54 13.91
N PHE A 265 -5.57 -15.35 14.31
CA PHE A 265 -5.89 -14.99 15.68
C PHE A 265 -7.38 -14.65 15.83
N ASP A 266 -7.95 -14.95 16.98
CA ASP A 266 -9.24 -14.40 17.37
C ASP A 266 -9.11 -12.90 17.67
N ALA A 267 -9.94 -12.04 17.08
CA ALA A 267 -9.81 -10.60 17.30
C ALA A 267 -10.32 -10.13 18.67
N GLY A 268 -11.15 -10.93 19.35
CA GLY A 268 -11.74 -10.58 20.64
C GLY A 268 -10.80 -10.85 21.82
N ASN A 269 -10.01 -11.91 21.75
CA ASN A 269 -9.06 -12.28 22.82
C ASN A 269 -7.60 -12.45 22.37
N PHE A 270 -7.29 -12.29 21.08
CA PHE A 270 -5.94 -12.42 20.52
C PHE A 270 -5.25 -13.77 20.74
N ALA A 271 -6.02 -14.83 21.00
CA ALA A 271 -5.51 -16.19 21.01
C ALA A 271 -5.18 -16.62 19.57
N CYS A 272 -4.01 -17.23 19.38
CA CYS A 272 -3.65 -17.88 18.12
C CYS A 272 -4.53 -19.12 17.94
N LEU A 273 -5.35 -19.14 16.90
CA LEU A 273 -6.28 -20.23 16.60
C LEU A 273 -5.63 -21.26 15.68
N ASN A 274 -4.94 -20.79 14.63
CA ASN A 274 -4.32 -21.64 13.62
C ASN A 274 -2.98 -21.06 13.18
N HIS A 275 -2.09 -21.95 12.73
CA HIS A 275 -0.92 -21.62 11.94
C HIS A 275 -0.83 -22.60 10.76
N PHE A 276 -0.55 -22.08 9.57
CA PHE A 276 -0.40 -22.86 8.35
C PHE A 276 0.99 -22.63 7.79
N VAL A 277 1.66 -23.71 7.40
CA VAL A 277 3.00 -23.66 6.81
C VAL A 277 2.87 -23.86 5.30
N PHE A 278 3.48 -22.96 4.54
CA PHE A 278 3.59 -23.03 3.09
C PHE A 278 5.03 -23.32 2.67
N PRO A 279 5.29 -23.71 1.41
CA PRO A 279 6.63 -24.15 1.02
C PRO A 279 7.61 -22.99 0.74
N TRP A 280 7.19 -21.74 0.91
CA TRP A 280 7.95 -20.51 0.64
C TRP A 280 7.43 -19.34 1.50
N SER A 281 8.24 -18.29 1.63
CA SER A 281 7.88 -17.05 2.32
C SER A 281 6.54 -16.50 1.84
N VAL A 282 5.65 -16.09 2.74
CA VAL A 282 4.33 -15.60 2.36
C VAL A 282 4.35 -14.07 2.33
N ASN A 283 4.20 -13.50 1.14
CA ASN A 283 4.26 -12.06 0.88
C ASN A 283 2.92 -11.38 1.10
N ASN A 284 1.82 -12.05 0.76
CA ASN A 284 0.47 -11.51 1.00
C ASN A 284 -0.58 -12.61 1.09
N THR A 285 -1.65 -12.32 1.82
CA THR A 285 -2.86 -13.15 1.88
C THR A 285 -4.11 -12.30 1.68
N SER A 286 -5.18 -12.90 1.17
CA SER A 286 -6.53 -12.30 1.22
C SER A 286 -7.60 -13.37 1.35
N VAL A 287 -8.61 -13.09 2.17
CA VAL A 287 -9.71 -14.01 2.45
C VAL A 287 -10.91 -13.70 1.54
N SER A 288 -11.58 -14.73 1.03
CA SER A 288 -12.80 -14.58 0.24
C SER A 288 -13.92 -13.93 1.05
N PRO A 289 -14.85 -13.19 0.43
CA PRO A 289 -15.94 -12.50 1.15
C PRO A 289 -16.83 -13.42 2.01
N ASP A 290 -16.92 -14.71 1.64
CA ASP A 290 -17.68 -15.71 2.41
C ASP A 290 -16.87 -16.38 3.54
N GLY A 291 -15.61 -16.00 3.72
CA GLY A 291 -14.72 -16.47 4.79
C GLY A 291 -14.25 -17.91 4.64
N LYS A 292 -14.34 -18.51 3.44
CA LYS A 292 -14.02 -19.92 3.21
C LYS A 292 -12.70 -20.17 2.49
N MET A 293 -12.32 -19.29 1.56
CA MET A 293 -11.13 -19.45 0.74
C MET A 293 -10.08 -18.39 1.10
N LEU A 294 -8.82 -18.80 0.99
CA LEU A 294 -7.64 -18.00 1.25
C LEU A 294 -6.78 -17.99 0.00
N ALA A 295 -6.48 -16.81 -0.53
CA ALA A 295 -5.42 -16.62 -1.51
C ALA A 295 -4.09 -16.46 -0.76
N VAL A 296 -3.07 -17.22 -1.14
CA VAL A 296 -1.73 -17.19 -0.56
C VAL A 296 -0.72 -16.88 -1.65
N LEU A 297 0.00 -15.77 -1.48
CA LEU A 297 1.04 -15.28 -2.38
C LEU A 297 2.38 -15.25 -1.67
N GLY A 298 3.47 -15.53 -2.38
CA GLY A 298 4.80 -15.59 -1.78
C GLY A 298 5.91 -15.69 -2.81
N ASP A 299 7.03 -16.31 -2.44
CA ASP A 299 8.19 -16.55 -3.33
C ASP A 299 7.93 -17.69 -4.32
N SER A 300 6.79 -17.62 -5.00
CA SER A 300 6.34 -18.49 -6.07
C SER A 300 5.57 -17.64 -7.09
N ALA A 301 5.71 -17.99 -8.36
CA ALA A 301 4.92 -17.38 -9.42
C ALA A 301 3.43 -17.82 -9.37
N GLU A 302 3.12 -18.90 -8.65
CA GLU A 302 1.77 -19.39 -8.50
C GLU A 302 1.09 -18.80 -7.26
N CYS A 303 -0.19 -18.44 -7.36
CA CYS A 303 -1.02 -18.18 -6.19
C CYS A 303 -1.69 -19.48 -5.74
N LEU A 304 -1.58 -19.82 -4.45
CA LEU A 304 -2.34 -20.94 -3.89
C LEU A 304 -3.71 -20.46 -3.43
N VAL A 305 -4.73 -21.25 -3.73
CA VAL A 305 -6.07 -21.13 -3.16
C VAL A 305 -6.22 -22.24 -2.11
N ALA A 306 -6.41 -21.86 -0.86
CA ALA A 306 -6.51 -22.78 0.27
C ALA A 306 -7.83 -22.60 1.04
N ASP A 307 -8.22 -23.61 1.81
CA ASP A 307 -9.31 -23.52 2.78
C ASP A 307 -8.85 -22.72 4.02
N VAL A 308 -9.64 -21.72 4.43
CA VAL A 308 -9.28 -20.81 5.53
C VAL A 308 -9.18 -21.51 6.89
N GLN A 309 -9.95 -22.58 7.11
CA GLN A 309 -10.02 -23.24 8.42
C GLN A 309 -8.88 -24.25 8.62
N SER A 310 -8.54 -24.99 7.56
CA SER A 310 -7.55 -26.07 7.61
C SER A 310 -6.20 -25.70 7.00
N GLY A 311 -6.11 -24.62 6.22
CA GLY A 311 -4.93 -24.27 5.44
C GLY A 311 -4.65 -25.22 4.28
N LYS A 312 -5.55 -26.20 4.02
CA LYS A 312 -5.37 -27.17 2.96
C LYS A 312 -5.48 -26.49 1.60
N VAL A 313 -4.46 -26.66 0.77
CA VAL A 313 -4.48 -26.19 -0.63
C VAL A 313 -5.57 -26.90 -1.42
N LEU A 314 -6.46 -26.12 -2.01
CA LEU A 314 -7.58 -26.56 -2.86
C LEU A 314 -7.21 -26.52 -4.35
N GLY A 315 -6.31 -25.62 -4.72
CA GLY A 315 -5.80 -25.47 -6.08
C GLY A 315 -4.78 -24.34 -6.18
N ASN A 316 -4.31 -24.11 -7.38
CA ASN A 316 -3.29 -23.11 -7.69
C ASN A 316 -3.61 -22.39 -8.99
N LEU A 317 -3.27 -21.10 -9.03
CA LEU A 317 -3.46 -20.20 -10.14
C LEU A 317 -2.13 -20.02 -10.84
N LYS A 318 -2.05 -20.49 -12.09
CA LYS A 318 -0.83 -20.50 -12.90
C LYS A 318 -0.91 -19.49 -14.03
N GLY A 319 0.14 -18.70 -14.21
CA GLY A 319 0.26 -17.81 -15.36
C GLY A 319 1.19 -16.63 -15.14
N HIS A 320 1.32 -16.14 -13.90
CA HIS A 320 2.35 -15.15 -13.57
C HIS A 320 3.75 -15.72 -13.79
N LEU A 321 4.71 -14.82 -14.04
CA LEU A 321 6.09 -15.19 -14.35
C LEU A 321 7.08 -14.93 -13.22
N ASP A 322 6.64 -14.27 -12.14
CA ASP A 322 7.50 -13.85 -11.03
C ASP A 322 6.66 -13.74 -9.72
N TYR A 323 7.20 -13.22 -8.62
CA TYR A 323 6.56 -13.19 -7.31
C TYR A 323 5.38 -12.23 -7.22
N SER A 324 4.33 -12.66 -6.53
CA SER A 324 3.12 -11.86 -6.30
C SER A 324 3.15 -11.18 -4.94
N PHE A 325 2.67 -9.94 -4.88
CA PHE A 325 2.74 -9.11 -3.65
C PHE A 325 1.39 -8.54 -3.23
N SER A 326 0.36 -8.67 -4.06
CA SER A 326 -0.97 -8.18 -3.73
C SER A 326 -2.05 -9.10 -4.28
N SER A 327 -3.11 -9.29 -3.50
CA SER A 327 -4.32 -9.95 -3.96
C SER A 327 -5.55 -9.26 -3.38
N ALA A 328 -6.65 -9.32 -4.13
CA ALA A 328 -7.93 -8.81 -3.67
C ALA A 328 -9.07 -9.64 -4.28
N TRP A 329 -10.08 -9.93 -3.46
CA TRP A 329 -11.30 -10.56 -3.93
C TRP A 329 -12.30 -9.50 -4.38
N HIS A 330 -12.96 -9.75 -5.48
CA HIS A 330 -14.19 -9.04 -5.81
C HIS A 330 -15.26 -9.39 -4.76
N PRO A 331 -16.11 -8.44 -4.32
CA PRO A 331 -17.06 -8.66 -3.22
C PRO A 331 -18.10 -9.75 -3.47
N ASP A 332 -18.34 -10.14 -4.73
CA ASP A 332 -19.20 -11.30 -5.06
C ASP A 332 -18.52 -12.67 -4.82
N GLY A 333 -17.23 -12.69 -4.48
CA GLY A 333 -16.42 -13.89 -4.22
C GLY A 333 -16.07 -14.74 -5.44
N ARG A 334 -16.38 -14.30 -6.66
CA ARG A 334 -16.14 -15.08 -7.89
C ARG A 334 -14.82 -14.76 -8.56
N ILE A 335 -14.37 -13.51 -8.46
CA ILE A 335 -13.12 -13.05 -9.06
C ILE A 335 -12.08 -12.79 -7.98
N LEU A 336 -10.90 -13.37 -8.18
CA LEU A 336 -9.69 -13.03 -7.44
C LEU A 336 -8.74 -12.28 -8.37
N ALA A 337 -8.19 -11.15 -7.92
CA ALA A 337 -7.15 -10.42 -8.61
C ALA A 337 -5.80 -10.66 -7.92
N THR A 338 -4.72 -10.81 -8.69
CA THR A 338 -3.35 -10.96 -8.18
C THR A 338 -2.40 -10.01 -8.91
N GLY A 339 -1.61 -9.26 -8.15
CA GLY A 339 -0.65 -8.28 -8.65
C GLY A 339 0.78 -8.75 -8.44
N ASN A 340 1.60 -8.58 -9.48
CA ASN A 340 2.84 -9.32 -9.62
C ASN A 340 4.04 -8.48 -10.04
N GLN A 341 5.23 -9.01 -9.77
CA GLN A 341 6.52 -8.47 -10.19
C GLN A 341 6.69 -8.44 -11.72
N ASP A 342 6.00 -9.32 -12.46
CA ASP A 342 5.95 -9.33 -13.93
C ASP A 342 5.22 -8.13 -14.57
N THR A 343 4.89 -7.12 -13.77
CA THR A 343 4.20 -5.88 -14.14
C THR A 343 2.76 -6.08 -14.61
N THR A 344 2.16 -7.23 -14.30
CA THR A 344 0.75 -7.52 -14.60
C THR A 344 -0.10 -7.72 -13.35
N CYS A 345 -1.39 -7.47 -13.52
CA CYS A 345 -2.45 -7.95 -12.65
C CYS A 345 -3.24 -9.02 -13.40
N ARG A 346 -3.35 -10.23 -12.84
CA ARG A 346 -4.20 -11.30 -13.42
C ARG A 346 -5.50 -11.41 -12.65
N LEU A 347 -6.58 -11.62 -13.40
CA LEU A 347 -7.92 -11.86 -12.88
C LEU A 347 -8.28 -13.33 -13.04
N TRP A 348 -8.83 -13.94 -12.01
CA TRP A 348 -9.10 -15.38 -11.96
C TRP A 348 -10.56 -15.60 -11.59
N ASP A 349 -11.26 -16.42 -12.37
CA ASP A 349 -12.56 -16.95 -11.96
C ASP A 349 -12.33 -18.15 -11.04
N ILE A 350 -12.73 -18.04 -9.77
CA ILE A 350 -12.47 -19.09 -8.78
C ILE A 350 -13.20 -20.41 -9.10
N ARG A 351 -14.21 -20.37 -9.98
CA ARG A 351 -14.92 -21.55 -10.47
C ARG A 351 -14.12 -22.30 -11.55
N ASN A 352 -13.08 -21.67 -12.11
CA ASN A 352 -12.18 -22.24 -13.09
C ASN A 352 -10.73 -21.75 -12.90
N LEU A 353 -9.96 -22.46 -12.09
CA LEU A 353 -8.58 -22.13 -11.75
C LEU A 353 -7.56 -22.39 -12.89
N SER A 354 -7.98 -23.02 -14.00
CA SER A 354 -7.06 -23.48 -15.04
C SER A 354 -6.42 -22.36 -15.87
N LYS A 355 -7.03 -21.17 -15.91
CA LYS A 355 -6.55 -20.02 -16.67
C LYS A 355 -7.07 -18.71 -16.08
N SER A 356 -6.33 -17.62 -16.31
CA SER A 356 -6.81 -16.28 -16.00
C SER A 356 -7.94 -15.85 -16.95
N LEU A 357 -8.93 -15.14 -16.41
CA LEU A 357 -10.00 -14.47 -17.15
C LEU A 357 -9.44 -13.32 -18.00
N ALA A 358 -8.54 -12.52 -17.42
CA ALA A 358 -7.91 -11.39 -18.07
C ALA A 358 -6.53 -11.11 -17.45
N VAL A 359 -5.69 -10.43 -18.23
CA VAL A 359 -4.38 -9.91 -17.79
C VAL A 359 -4.38 -8.41 -18.04
N LEU A 360 -4.19 -7.63 -16.99
CA LEU A 360 -4.11 -6.17 -17.04
C LEU A 360 -2.64 -5.75 -16.88
N LYS A 361 -2.23 -4.76 -17.67
CA LYS A 361 -0.84 -4.32 -17.74
C LYS A 361 -0.61 -3.06 -16.89
N GLY A 362 0.44 -3.07 -16.08
CA GLY A 362 1.01 -1.87 -15.46
C GLY A 362 1.86 -1.05 -16.44
N ARG A 363 2.04 0.23 -16.17
CA ARG A 363 2.75 1.18 -17.04
C ARG A 363 4.26 1.11 -16.88
N MET A 364 4.75 0.95 -15.66
CA MET A 364 6.16 1.10 -15.31
C MET A 364 6.71 -0.12 -14.57
N GLY A 365 6.05 -0.61 -13.53
CA GLY A 365 6.58 -1.66 -12.67
C GLY A 365 5.54 -2.60 -12.06
N ALA A 366 5.97 -3.29 -11.00
CA ALA A 366 5.22 -4.36 -10.34
C ALA A 366 3.91 -3.88 -9.71
N ILE A 367 2.88 -4.73 -9.68
CA ILE A 367 1.60 -4.38 -9.04
C ILE A 367 1.65 -4.71 -7.54
N ARG A 368 1.70 -3.68 -6.69
CA ARG A 368 1.96 -3.79 -5.24
C ARG A 368 0.73 -3.64 -4.35
N ALA A 369 -0.37 -3.11 -4.88
CA ALA A 369 -1.64 -3.08 -4.17
C ALA A 369 -2.79 -3.25 -5.14
N ILE A 370 -3.83 -3.98 -4.73
CA ILE A 370 -5.09 -4.14 -5.46
C ILE A 370 -6.23 -3.98 -4.46
N ARG A 371 -7.27 -3.24 -4.82
CA ARG A 371 -8.50 -3.10 -4.04
C ARG A 371 -9.71 -3.08 -4.96
N PHE A 372 -10.78 -3.76 -4.57
CA PHE A 372 -12.10 -3.58 -5.16
C PHE A 372 -12.89 -2.55 -4.35
N THR A 373 -13.78 -1.81 -4.99
CA THR A 373 -14.84 -1.09 -4.28
C THR A 373 -15.79 -2.10 -3.63
N SER A 374 -16.41 -1.74 -2.50
CA SER A 374 -17.33 -2.63 -1.77
C SER A 374 -18.58 -3.01 -2.58
N ASP A 375 -18.99 -2.18 -3.54
CA ASP A 375 -20.05 -2.48 -4.51
C ASP A 375 -19.58 -3.34 -5.71
N GLY A 376 -18.28 -3.61 -5.80
CA GLY A 376 -17.66 -4.38 -6.88
C GLY A 376 -17.56 -3.66 -8.22
N ARG A 377 -18.01 -2.40 -8.35
CA ARG A 377 -18.04 -1.69 -9.64
C ARG A 377 -16.64 -1.37 -10.18
N PHE A 378 -15.69 -1.08 -9.29
CA PHE A 378 -14.35 -0.68 -9.70
C PHE A 378 -13.27 -1.51 -9.00
N MET A 379 -12.15 -1.67 -9.68
CA MET A 379 -10.93 -2.23 -9.14
C MET A 379 -9.79 -1.23 -9.33
N ALA A 380 -9.09 -0.87 -8.26
CA ALA A 380 -7.85 -0.12 -8.34
C ALA A 380 -6.65 -1.06 -8.20
N MET A 381 -5.61 -0.83 -9.00
CA MET A 381 -4.28 -1.41 -8.79
C MET A 381 -3.23 -0.31 -8.77
N ALA A 382 -2.26 -0.42 -7.86
CA ALA A 382 -1.16 0.52 -7.74
C ALA A 382 0.18 -0.16 -8.08
N GLU A 383 1.01 0.58 -8.80
CA GLU A 383 2.41 0.27 -9.04
C GLU A 383 3.26 0.67 -7.83
N PRO A 384 4.59 0.40 -7.80
CA PRO A 384 5.40 0.74 -6.62
C PRO A 384 5.51 2.25 -6.44
N ALA A 385 5.40 2.99 -7.55
CA ALA A 385 5.44 4.43 -7.64
C ALA A 385 4.56 4.92 -8.80
N ASP A 386 4.21 6.19 -8.73
CA ASP A 386 3.67 7.03 -9.80
C ASP A 386 2.30 6.69 -10.39
N PHE A 387 1.93 5.41 -10.57
CA PHE A 387 0.71 5.04 -11.28
C PHE A 387 -0.27 4.27 -10.41
N VAL A 388 -1.51 4.77 -10.38
CA VAL A 388 -2.69 4.02 -9.92
C VAL A 388 -3.64 3.88 -11.10
N HIS A 389 -4.12 2.67 -11.37
CA HIS A 389 -5.09 2.39 -12.41
C HIS A 389 -6.41 1.98 -11.78
N VAL A 390 -7.53 2.54 -12.25
CA VAL A 390 -8.89 2.16 -11.83
C VAL A 390 -9.63 1.59 -13.02
N PHE A 391 -10.10 0.36 -12.92
CA PHE A 391 -10.80 -0.36 -13.99
C PHE A 391 -12.28 -0.55 -13.64
N ASP A 392 -13.15 -0.43 -14.64
CA ASP A 392 -14.56 -0.76 -14.51
C ASP A 392 -14.79 -2.26 -14.72
N THR A 393 -15.24 -2.93 -13.66
CA THR A 393 -15.48 -4.38 -13.66
C THR A 393 -16.67 -4.77 -14.55
N GLN A 394 -17.66 -3.89 -14.71
CA GLN A 394 -18.85 -4.17 -15.51
C GLN A 394 -18.60 -4.04 -17.01
N SER A 395 -17.56 -3.27 -17.38
CA SER A 395 -17.05 -3.21 -18.75
C SER A 395 -16.15 -4.40 -19.10
N ASP A 396 -16.11 -5.45 -18.26
CA ASP A 396 -15.14 -6.54 -18.38
C ASP A 396 -13.69 -5.98 -18.38
N TYR A 397 -13.44 -4.97 -17.55
CA TYR A 397 -12.11 -4.34 -17.36
C TYR A 397 -11.50 -3.72 -18.63
N VAL A 398 -12.30 -3.43 -19.68
CA VAL A 398 -11.80 -2.78 -20.91
C VAL A 398 -11.69 -1.26 -20.77
N THR A 399 -12.39 -0.64 -19.82
CA THR A 399 -12.31 0.81 -19.59
C THR A 399 -11.51 1.10 -18.33
N GLY A 400 -10.59 2.07 -18.43
CA GLY A 400 -9.64 2.39 -17.37
C GLY A 400 -9.41 3.89 -17.18
N GLN A 401 -9.25 4.28 -15.92
CA GLN A 401 -8.69 5.55 -15.50
C GLN A 401 -7.25 5.31 -15.05
N GLU A 402 -6.32 6.14 -15.52
CA GLU A 402 -4.95 6.18 -15.03
C GLU A 402 -4.74 7.47 -14.23
N ILE A 403 -4.31 7.34 -12.99
CA ILE A 403 -3.95 8.44 -12.10
C ILE A 403 -2.43 8.51 -12.08
N ASP A 404 -1.92 9.60 -12.65
CA ASP A 404 -0.49 9.85 -12.89
C ASP A 404 0.08 10.81 -11.82
N LEU A 405 0.93 10.26 -10.95
CA LEU A 405 1.50 10.85 -9.73
C LEU A 405 3.04 10.73 -9.74
N PHE A 406 3.71 11.37 -8.79
CA PHE A 406 5.16 11.26 -8.58
C PHE A 406 5.48 10.87 -7.14
N GLY A 407 6.30 9.84 -6.97
CA GLY A 407 6.73 9.32 -5.67
C GLY A 407 6.25 7.89 -5.44
N GLU A 408 6.77 7.27 -4.37
CA GLU A 408 6.37 5.91 -4.02
C GLU A 408 4.92 5.88 -3.51
N ILE A 409 4.15 4.89 -3.94
CA ILE A 409 2.76 4.73 -3.50
C ILE A 409 2.75 3.81 -2.29
N ALA A 410 2.64 4.38 -1.09
CA ALA A 410 2.63 3.64 0.16
C ALA A 410 1.37 2.79 0.37
N GLY A 411 0.28 3.11 -0.32
CA GLY A 411 -0.96 2.34 -0.33
C GLY A 411 -2.11 3.06 -1.01
N ILE A 412 -3.16 2.30 -1.30
CA ILE A 412 -4.43 2.78 -1.85
C ILE A 412 -5.60 2.23 -1.03
N SER A 413 -6.64 3.04 -0.85
CA SER A 413 -7.86 2.59 -0.17
C SER A 413 -9.09 3.29 -0.73
N PHE A 414 -10.09 2.50 -1.13
CA PHE A 414 -11.44 3.03 -1.28
C PHE A 414 -12.06 3.24 0.10
N SER A 415 -12.94 4.21 0.23
CA SER A 415 -13.84 4.29 1.38
C SER A 415 -14.88 3.16 1.32
N PRO A 416 -15.35 2.64 2.46
CA PRO A 416 -16.33 1.54 2.47
C PRO A 416 -17.68 1.88 1.80
N ASP A 417 -18.02 3.17 1.72
CA ASP A 417 -19.21 3.68 1.00
C ASP A 417 -18.97 3.86 -0.52
N THR A 418 -17.77 3.53 -1.02
CA THR A 418 -17.30 3.67 -2.41
C THR A 418 -17.16 5.10 -2.93
N GLU A 419 -17.39 6.12 -2.09
CA GLU A 419 -17.46 7.50 -2.54
C GLU A 419 -16.09 8.18 -2.67
N ALA A 420 -15.04 7.64 -2.05
CA ALA A 420 -13.70 8.18 -2.11
C ALA A 420 -12.65 7.11 -2.39
N LEU A 421 -11.57 7.55 -3.04
CA LEU A 421 -10.31 6.83 -3.19
C LEU A 421 -9.21 7.68 -2.58
N PHE A 422 -8.39 7.06 -1.73
CA PHE A 422 -7.22 7.67 -1.13
C PHE A 422 -5.96 7.02 -1.67
N VAL A 423 -4.94 7.85 -1.92
CA VAL A 423 -3.61 7.42 -2.35
C VAL A 423 -2.56 8.09 -1.46
N GLY A 424 -1.75 7.28 -0.79
CA GLY A 424 -0.69 7.75 0.10
C GLY A 424 0.63 7.75 -0.64
N ILE A 425 1.29 8.91 -0.71
CA ILE A 425 2.57 9.09 -1.37
C ILE A 425 3.67 9.22 -0.33
N ALA A 426 4.68 8.37 -0.46
CA ALA A 426 5.95 8.46 0.25
C ALA A 426 6.96 9.11 -0.69
N ASP A 427 7.36 10.33 -0.34
CA ASP A 427 8.39 11.09 -1.01
C ASP A 427 8.97 12.11 -0.02
N GLN A 428 10.26 12.42 -0.14
CA GLN A 428 10.95 13.31 0.78
C GLN A 428 10.34 14.72 0.78
N THR A 429 9.98 15.23 -0.41
CA THR A 429 9.56 16.61 -0.64
C THR A 429 8.06 16.74 -0.88
N TYR A 430 7.50 15.82 -1.63
CA TYR A 430 6.10 15.82 -2.10
C TYR A 430 5.26 14.71 -1.48
N GLY A 431 5.79 14.03 -0.45
CA GLY A 431 5.05 13.03 0.33
C GLY A 431 3.76 13.64 0.88
N SER A 432 2.65 12.96 0.64
CA SER A 432 1.32 13.53 0.83
C SER A 432 0.21 12.48 0.81
N LEU A 433 -1.01 12.91 1.13
CA LEU A 433 -2.23 12.11 1.02
C LEU A 433 -3.16 12.76 0.00
N LEU A 434 -3.42 12.06 -1.11
CA LEU A 434 -4.39 12.47 -2.13
C LEU A 434 -5.76 11.84 -1.88
N GLU A 435 -6.79 12.64 -2.10
CA GLU A 435 -8.21 12.30 -1.98
C GLU A 435 -8.90 12.53 -3.33
N PHE A 436 -9.62 11.52 -3.79
CA PHE A 436 -10.44 11.55 -5.00
C PHE A 436 -11.87 11.16 -4.65
N ASN A 437 -12.87 11.78 -5.26
CA ASN A 437 -14.27 11.41 -5.10
C ASN A 437 -14.75 10.65 -6.33
N ARG A 438 -15.58 9.64 -6.12
CA ARG A 438 -16.25 8.92 -7.18
C ARG A 438 -17.11 9.86 -8.01
N ARG A 439 -16.92 9.85 -9.32
CA ARG A 439 -17.74 10.59 -10.28
C ARG A 439 -19.08 9.90 -10.41
N ARG A 440 -20.16 10.64 -10.15
CA ARG A 440 -21.54 10.18 -10.42
C ARG A 440 -21.96 10.72 -11.78
N TYR A 441 -22.16 9.82 -12.75
CA TYR A 441 -22.86 10.17 -13.98
C TYR A 441 -24.35 10.31 -13.65
N ASN A 442 -24.77 11.52 -13.25
CA ASN A 442 -26.18 11.84 -13.16
C ASN A 442 -26.70 12.00 -14.60
N GLY A 443 -27.30 10.96 -15.16
CA GLY A 443 -27.89 10.95 -16.51
C GLY A 443 -29.05 11.94 -16.75
N TYR A 444 -29.30 12.87 -15.82
CA TYR A 444 -30.37 13.87 -15.91
C TYR A 444 -29.89 15.26 -16.37
N SER A 445 -28.58 15.51 -16.52
CA SER A 445 -28.08 16.85 -16.88
C SER A 445 -27.36 16.96 -18.23
N ASP A 446 -27.16 15.85 -18.95
CA ASP A 446 -26.56 15.86 -20.30
C ASP A 446 -27.63 15.72 -21.42
N SER A 447 -28.90 16.01 -21.11
CA SER A 447 -30.01 15.96 -22.07
C SER A 447 -30.86 17.24 -22.12
N LEU A 448 -30.21 18.41 -22.03
CA LEU A 448 -30.84 19.71 -22.33
C LEU A 448 -30.00 20.54 -23.29
#